data_AF-A0A482RJH5-F1
#
_entry.id   AF-A0A482RJH5-F1
#
_cell.length_a   1.000
_cell.length_b   1.000
_cell.length_c   1.000
_cell.angle_alpha   90.00
_cell.angle_beta   90.00
_cell.angle_gamma   90.00
#
_symmetry.space_group_name_H-M   'P 1'
#
loop_
_entity.id
_entity.type
_entity.pdbx_description
1 polymer ?
#
loop_
_entity_poly.entity_id
_entity_poly.type
_entity_poly.pdbx_seq_one_letter_code
_entity_poly.pdbx_strand_id
1 'polypeptide(L)'
;MALISSMARAKRVPEPRRYGGGGGGAVGVPRRRRRPGALALTEIRRFQRSTELLIRKLPFARLVRRCASLSVGPSQCCRCACLTFTCVCVHALQVRQVTQEYDPTKDYRWKADALLALQEMAEAYLVGLFEDTNLCAIHAKRVTIFVKDIQLARRIRGGTDIAG
;
A
#
# COMPACT_ATOMS: atom_id res chain seq x y z
N MET A 1 15.51 64.52 -69.16
CA MET A 1 14.37 65.09 -68.41
C MET A 1 14.63 64.90 -66.93
N ALA A 2 14.33 65.96 -66.16
CA ALA A 2 14.82 66.24 -64.82
C ALA A 2 14.22 65.36 -63.70
N LEU A 3 15.05 65.18 -62.67
CA LEU A 3 14.79 65.10 -61.23
C LEU A 3 13.33 65.28 -60.78
N ILE A 4 12.81 64.34 -59.97
CA ILE A 4 12.11 64.67 -58.72
C ILE A 4 12.52 63.68 -57.62
N SER A 5 13.04 64.26 -56.54
CA SER A 5 13.44 63.66 -55.28
C SER A 5 12.23 63.39 -54.38
N SER A 6 12.48 62.66 -53.30
CA SER A 6 11.69 62.62 -52.05
C SER A 6 10.53 61.63 -51.97
N MET A 7 10.73 60.60 -51.17
CA MET A 7 10.21 60.52 -49.79
C MET A 7 10.38 59.08 -49.30
N ALA A 8 11.36 58.87 -48.43
CA ALA A 8 11.51 57.65 -47.66
C ALA A 8 10.21 57.38 -46.89
N ARG A 9 9.43 56.39 -47.33
CA ARG A 9 8.22 55.98 -46.64
C ARG A 9 8.62 55.12 -45.46
N ALA A 10 8.64 55.73 -44.27
CA ALA A 10 8.85 55.07 -42.99
C ALA A 10 8.03 53.77 -42.91
N LYS A 11 8.71 52.63 -42.72
CA LYS A 11 8.04 51.38 -42.36
C LYS A 11 7.40 51.60 -41.00
N ARG A 12 6.07 51.65 -40.95
CA ARG A 12 5.32 51.62 -39.68
C ARG A 12 5.74 50.36 -38.93
N VAL A 13 6.40 50.53 -37.79
CA VAL A 13 6.57 49.47 -36.81
C VAL A 13 5.17 49.13 -36.29
N PRO A 14 4.70 47.89 -36.42
CA PRO A 14 3.42 47.50 -35.83
C PRO A 14 3.52 47.66 -34.31
N GLU A 15 2.57 48.38 -33.74
CA GLU A 15 2.40 48.59 -32.31
C GLU A 15 2.42 47.24 -31.59
N PRO A 16 3.14 47.08 -30.46
CA PRO A 16 3.06 45.84 -29.69
C PRO A 16 1.59 45.63 -29.34
N ARG A 17 1.04 44.48 -29.77
CA ARG A 17 -0.32 44.08 -29.39
C ARG A 17 -0.42 44.23 -27.89
N ARG A 18 -1.24 45.19 -27.43
CA ARG A 18 -1.65 45.26 -26.03
C ARG A 18 -2.01 43.84 -25.61
N TYR A 19 -1.30 43.30 -24.63
CA TYR A 19 -1.68 42.07 -23.97
C TYR A 19 -3.04 42.35 -23.33
N GLY A 20 -4.11 42.07 -24.06
CA GLY A 20 -5.44 41.97 -23.52
C GLY A 20 -5.37 40.83 -22.53
N GLY A 21 -5.32 41.16 -21.25
CA GLY A 21 -5.47 40.22 -20.14
C GLY A 21 -6.82 39.55 -20.24
N GLY A 22 -6.92 38.55 -21.10
CA GLY A 22 -7.99 37.58 -21.09
C GLY A 22 -7.76 36.68 -19.90
N GLY A 23 -8.37 37.04 -18.77
CA GLY A 23 -8.64 36.13 -17.66
C GLY A 23 -9.57 35.01 -18.15
N GLY A 24 -9.04 34.12 -19.00
CA GLY A 24 -9.68 32.88 -19.37
C GLY A 24 -9.57 31.95 -18.17
N GLY A 25 -10.50 32.08 -17.23
CA GLY A 25 -10.72 31.06 -16.23
C GLY A 25 -10.88 29.74 -16.96
N ALA A 26 -9.90 28.85 -16.79
CA ALA A 26 -10.00 27.49 -17.26
C ALA A 26 -11.27 26.91 -16.62
N VAL A 27 -12.35 26.82 -17.41
CA VAL A 27 -13.55 26.10 -17.02
C VAL A 27 -13.09 24.68 -16.75
N GLY A 28 -12.94 24.35 -15.47
CA GLY A 28 -12.48 23.04 -15.05
C GLY A 28 -13.40 22.02 -15.66
N VAL A 29 -12.90 21.25 -16.63
CA VAL A 29 -13.64 20.15 -17.23
C VAL A 29 -14.15 19.30 -16.06
N PRO A 30 -15.48 19.11 -15.90
CA PRO A 30 -16.00 18.39 -14.76
C PRO A 30 -15.38 17.00 -14.74
N ARG A 31 -14.62 16.71 -13.68
CA ARG A 31 -13.95 15.42 -13.50
C ARG A 31 -15.03 14.34 -13.53
N ARG A 32 -15.10 13.59 -14.64
CA ARG A 32 -16.05 12.48 -14.77
C ARG A 32 -15.79 11.49 -13.65
N ARG A 33 -16.79 11.30 -12.79
CA ARG A 33 -16.77 10.29 -11.73
C ARG A 33 -16.58 8.92 -12.40
N ARG A 34 -15.53 8.21 -12.01
CA ARG A 34 -15.29 6.85 -12.50
C ARG A 34 -16.43 5.93 -12.04
N ARG A 35 -16.78 4.96 -12.88
CA ARG A 35 -17.77 3.93 -12.53
C ARG A 35 -17.27 3.15 -11.29
N PRO A 36 -18.16 2.72 -10.39
CA PRO A 36 -17.80 1.82 -9.31
C PRO A 36 -17.03 0.60 -9.85
N GLY A 37 -15.94 0.20 -9.19
CA GLY A 37 -15.06 -0.88 -9.63
C GLY A 37 -13.98 -0.50 -10.66
N ALA A 38 -14.15 0.56 -11.46
CA ALA A 38 -13.14 0.96 -12.46
C ALA A 38 -11.81 1.41 -11.81
N LEU A 39 -11.91 2.07 -10.66
CA LEU A 39 -10.75 2.43 -9.83
C LEU A 39 -10.05 1.19 -9.27
N ALA A 40 -10.81 0.29 -8.68
CA ALA A 40 -10.29 -0.94 -8.09
C ALA A 40 -9.52 -1.78 -9.13
N LEU A 41 -10.07 -1.96 -10.34
CA LEU A 41 -9.39 -2.70 -11.42
C LEU A 41 -8.09 -2.01 -11.87
N THR A 42 -8.05 -0.68 -11.85
CA THR A 42 -6.84 0.10 -12.18
C THR A 42 -5.78 -0.08 -11.10
N GLU A 43 -6.18 -0.06 -9.83
CA GLU A 43 -5.30 -0.26 -8.67
C GLU A 43 -4.75 -1.68 -8.60
N ILE A 44 -5.59 -2.70 -8.81
CA ILE A 44 -5.16 -4.11 -8.85
C ILE A 44 -4.06 -4.30 -9.91
N ARG A 45 -4.27 -3.79 -11.13
CA ARG A 45 -3.27 -3.88 -12.21
C ARG A 45 -1.99 -3.10 -11.89
N ARG A 46 -2.10 -2.01 -11.14
CA ARG A 46 -0.94 -1.24 -10.69
C ARG A 46 -0.14 -2.04 -9.66
N PHE A 47 -0.79 -2.55 -8.61
CA PHE A 47 -0.12 -3.29 -7.53
C PHE A 47 0.37 -4.68 -7.94
N GLN A 48 -0.22 -5.30 -8.96
CA GLN A 48 0.31 -6.54 -9.54
C GLN A 48 1.52 -6.30 -10.45
N ARG A 49 1.80 -5.05 -10.84
CA ARG A 49 2.97 -4.69 -11.66
C ARG A 49 4.14 -4.18 -10.81
N SER A 50 3.86 -3.56 -9.66
CA SER A 50 4.87 -3.08 -8.72
C SER A 50 5.12 -4.08 -7.60
N THR A 51 6.32 -4.07 -7.04
CA THR A 51 6.70 -4.84 -5.85
C THR A 51 6.99 -3.91 -4.67
N GLU A 52 6.26 -2.78 -4.59
CA GLU A 52 6.44 -1.80 -3.53
C GLU A 52 5.76 -2.25 -2.24
N LEU A 53 6.42 -2.03 -1.09
CA LEU A 53 5.82 -2.28 0.21
C LEU A 53 4.64 -1.32 0.44
N LEU A 54 3.46 -1.88 0.70
CA LEU A 54 2.19 -1.15 0.84
C LEU A 54 1.98 -0.63 2.27
N ILE A 55 2.58 -1.28 3.27
CA ILE A 55 2.47 -0.86 4.67
C ILE A 55 3.50 0.24 4.96
N ARG A 56 3.09 1.28 5.68
CA ARG A 56 4.02 2.33 6.11
C ARG A 56 5.04 1.77 7.10
N LYS A 57 6.34 2.02 6.85
CA LYS A 57 7.46 1.48 7.64
C LYS A 57 7.42 1.84 9.12
N LEU A 58 7.09 3.09 9.46
CA LEU A 58 7.08 3.56 10.86
C LEU A 58 6.04 2.87 11.76
N PRO A 59 4.74 2.80 11.39
CA PRO A 59 3.77 2.08 12.21
C PRO A 59 4.07 0.58 12.30
N PHE A 60 4.58 -0.04 11.23
CA PHE A 60 5.01 -1.44 11.27
C PHE A 60 6.17 -1.65 12.25
N ALA A 61 7.21 -0.82 12.20
CA ALA A 61 8.33 -0.89 13.14
C ALA A 61 7.90 -0.69 14.60
N ARG A 62 6.94 0.20 14.87
CA ARG A 62 6.36 0.38 16.21
C ARG A 62 5.59 -0.85 16.68
N LEU A 63 4.84 -1.50 15.77
CA LEU A 63 4.13 -2.73 16.07
C LEU A 63 5.10 -3.87 16.40
N VAL A 64 6.14 -4.07 15.60
CA VAL A 64 7.16 -5.11 15.85
C VAL A 64 7.84 -4.90 17.20
N ARG A 65 8.24 -3.67 17.53
CA ARG A 65 8.85 -3.37 18.84
C ARG A 65 7.88 -3.58 19.99
N ARG A 66 6.60 -3.19 19.83
CA ARG A 66 5.55 -3.46 20.82
C ARG A 66 5.34 -4.95 21.01
N CYS A 67 5.32 -5.73 19.94
CA CYS A 67 5.20 -7.19 19.99
C CYS A 67 6.41 -7.84 20.68
N ALA A 68 7.62 -7.35 20.41
CA ALA A 68 8.83 -7.81 21.08
C ALA A 68 8.83 -7.49 22.59
N SER A 69 8.21 -6.38 23.01
CA SER A 69 8.13 -5.98 24.42
C SER A 69 6.92 -6.57 25.17
N LEU A 70 5.93 -7.14 24.48
CA LEU A 70 4.78 -7.79 25.11
C LEU A 70 5.22 -9.14 25.66
N SER A 71 5.51 -9.18 26.96
CA SER A 71 5.74 -10.40 27.74
C SER A 71 4.45 -11.22 27.88
N VAL A 72 3.98 -11.80 26.79
CA VAL A 72 2.95 -12.85 26.87
C VAL A 72 3.65 -14.10 27.40
N GLY A 73 3.55 -14.39 28.70
CA GLY A 73 4.03 -15.66 29.25
C GLY A 73 3.43 -16.86 28.49
N PRO A 74 4.08 -18.04 28.50
CA PRO A 74 3.59 -19.25 27.81
C PRO A 74 2.20 -19.73 28.27
N SER A 75 1.58 -19.10 29.26
CA SER A 75 0.36 -19.53 29.94
C SER A 75 -0.91 -18.73 29.65
N GLN A 76 -0.94 -17.80 28.67
CA GLN A 76 -2.15 -17.04 28.33
C GLN A 76 -2.70 -17.28 26.92
N CYS A 77 -2.44 -18.45 26.32
CA CYS A 77 -3.05 -18.79 25.02
C CYS A 77 -4.49 -19.33 25.13
N CYS A 78 -4.96 -19.64 26.33
CA CYS A 78 -6.21 -20.39 26.53
C CYS A 78 -7.36 -19.51 27.06
N ARG A 79 -8.01 -18.74 26.16
CA ARG A 79 -9.50 -18.54 26.19
C ARG A 79 -10.13 -17.70 25.08
N CYS A 80 -9.41 -17.30 24.04
CA CYS A 80 -10.01 -16.40 23.05
C CYS A 80 -10.39 -17.16 21.78
N ALA A 81 -11.68 -17.44 21.61
CA ALA A 81 -12.31 -17.81 20.34
C ALA A 81 -12.29 -16.67 19.30
N CYS A 82 -11.26 -15.83 19.32
CA CYS A 82 -11.17 -14.65 18.47
C CYS A 82 -10.38 -14.99 17.20
N LEU A 83 -11.09 -15.04 16.09
CA LEU A 83 -10.52 -15.13 14.74
C LEU A 83 -9.75 -13.84 14.35
N THR A 84 -9.45 -12.96 15.32
CA THR A 84 -8.81 -11.65 15.14
C THR A 84 -7.33 -11.61 15.51
N PHE A 85 -6.75 -12.65 16.16
CA PHE A 85 -5.40 -12.51 16.73
C PHE A 85 -4.31 -13.42 16.15
N THR A 86 -4.61 -14.29 15.19
CA THR A 86 -3.61 -15.23 14.66
C THR A 86 -2.85 -14.74 13.42
N CYS A 87 -3.15 -13.55 12.87
CA CYS A 87 -2.42 -13.01 11.71
C CYS A 87 -1.20 -12.15 12.09
N VAL A 88 -1.25 -11.43 13.23
CA VAL A 88 -0.11 -10.63 13.72
C VAL A 88 0.69 -11.38 14.79
N CYS A 89 0.04 -12.23 15.60
CA CYS A 89 0.77 -13.05 16.58
C CYS A 89 1.73 -14.04 15.94
N VAL A 90 1.42 -14.61 14.78
CA VAL A 90 2.26 -15.63 14.16
C VAL A 90 3.62 -15.08 13.75
N HIS A 91 3.67 -13.92 13.09
CA HIS A 91 4.95 -13.25 12.78
C HIS A 91 5.63 -12.68 14.03
N ALA A 92 4.87 -12.18 15.01
CA ALA A 92 5.42 -11.72 16.30
C ALA A 92 5.99 -12.87 17.15
N LEU A 93 5.45 -14.08 17.04
CA LEU A 93 5.92 -15.28 17.73
C LEU A 93 7.18 -15.84 17.06
N GLN A 94 7.32 -15.78 15.73
CA GLN A 94 8.58 -16.10 15.05
C GLN A 94 9.71 -15.17 15.50
N VAL A 95 9.44 -13.86 15.54
CA VAL A 95 10.36 -12.83 16.04
C VAL A 95 10.75 -13.12 17.49
N ARG A 96 9.78 -13.52 18.33
CA ARG A 96 10.04 -13.92 19.72
C ARG A 96 10.83 -15.22 19.83
N GLN A 97 10.57 -16.24 19.01
CA GLN A 97 11.35 -17.49 19.04
C GLN A 97 12.81 -17.19 18.74
N VAL A 98 13.08 -16.39 17.71
CA VAL A 98 14.45 -15.95 17.37
C VAL A 98 15.11 -15.17 18.52
N THR A 99 14.37 -14.34 19.27
CA THR A 99 14.96 -13.57 20.39
C THR A 99 15.01 -14.32 21.72
N GLN A 100 14.04 -15.16 22.04
CA GLN A 100 13.99 -15.88 23.33
C GLN A 100 14.84 -17.15 23.36
N GLU A 101 15.14 -17.74 22.21
CA GLU A 101 16.02 -18.91 22.14
C GLU A 101 17.48 -18.56 22.44
N TYR A 102 17.89 -17.30 22.23
CA TYR A 102 19.28 -16.89 22.39
C TYR A 102 19.60 -16.28 23.77
N ASP A 103 18.76 -15.40 24.33
CA ASP A 103 18.93 -14.86 25.70
C ASP A 103 17.71 -14.00 26.15
N PRO A 104 16.95 -14.36 27.19
CA PRO A 104 15.76 -13.61 27.62
C PRO A 104 16.07 -12.31 28.40
N THR A 105 17.32 -12.07 28.78
CA THR A 105 17.74 -10.94 29.62
C THR A 105 18.38 -9.78 28.85
N LYS A 106 18.60 -9.94 27.54
CA LYS A 106 19.24 -8.91 26.71
C LYS A 106 18.23 -7.99 26.04
N ASP A 107 18.54 -6.70 26.08
CA ASP A 107 17.83 -5.69 25.29
C ASP A 107 18.15 -5.87 23.80
N TYR A 108 17.16 -6.34 23.03
CA TYR A 108 17.31 -6.54 21.59
C TYR A 108 17.24 -5.20 20.85
N ARG A 109 18.37 -4.80 20.24
CA ARG A 109 18.41 -3.70 19.27
C ARG A 109 18.17 -4.23 17.85
N TRP A 110 17.03 -3.85 17.27
CA TRP A 110 16.65 -4.24 15.92
C TRP A 110 17.48 -3.52 14.85
N LYS A 111 18.06 -4.29 13.91
CA LYS A 111 18.63 -3.74 12.66
C LYS A 111 17.51 -3.21 11.77
N ALA A 112 17.82 -2.17 10.98
CA ALA A 112 16.86 -1.61 10.01
C ALA A 112 16.46 -2.65 8.95
N ASP A 113 17.43 -3.41 8.43
CA ASP A 113 17.21 -4.44 7.41
C ASP A 113 16.35 -5.60 7.93
N ALA A 114 16.49 -5.96 9.21
CA ALA A 114 15.66 -6.99 9.84
C ALA A 114 14.17 -6.57 9.89
N LEU A 115 13.90 -5.29 10.13
CA LEU A 115 12.52 -4.76 10.12
C LEU A 115 11.94 -4.74 8.70
N LEU A 116 12.76 -4.51 7.68
CA LEU A 116 12.34 -4.58 6.28
C LEU A 116 12.02 -6.02 5.86
N ALA A 117 12.89 -6.97 6.20
CA ALA A 117 12.67 -8.39 5.92
C ALA A 117 11.37 -8.91 6.57
N LEU A 118 11.11 -8.53 7.83
CA LEU A 118 9.85 -8.86 8.50
C LEU A 118 8.64 -8.24 7.81
N GLN A 119 8.79 -7.02 7.27
CA GLN A 119 7.72 -6.35 6.55
C GLN A 119 7.43 -7.03 5.21
N GLU A 120 8.46 -7.36 4.43
CA GLU A 120 8.34 -8.09 3.16
C GLU A 120 7.61 -9.42 3.36
N MET A 121 8.01 -10.18 4.38
CA MET A 121 7.36 -11.46 4.72
C MET A 121 5.90 -11.29 5.14
N ALA A 122 5.61 -10.30 5.99
CA ALA A 122 4.24 -10.05 6.44
C ALA A 122 3.32 -9.62 5.29
N GLU A 123 3.80 -8.78 4.38
CA GLU A 123 3.02 -8.35 3.21
C GLU A 123 2.83 -9.50 2.21
N ALA A 124 3.87 -10.29 1.95
CA ALA A 124 3.76 -11.47 1.08
C ALA A 124 2.74 -12.49 1.62
N TYR A 125 2.75 -12.75 2.92
CA TYR A 125 1.77 -13.62 3.56
C TYR A 125 0.33 -13.09 3.42
N LEU A 126 0.13 -11.79 3.66
CA LEU A 126 -1.19 -11.17 3.53
C LEU A 126 -1.71 -11.22 2.09
N VAL A 127 -0.85 -10.95 1.11
CA VAL A 127 -1.23 -11.02 -0.32
C VAL A 127 -1.67 -12.43 -0.68
N GLY A 128 -0.89 -13.46 -0.32
CA GLY A 128 -1.28 -14.86 -0.57
C GLY A 128 -2.60 -15.23 0.11
N LEU A 129 -2.82 -14.80 1.36
CA LEU A 129 -4.08 -15.02 2.05
C LEU A 129 -5.27 -14.33 1.35
N PHE A 130 -5.05 -13.14 0.78
CA PHE A 130 -6.06 -12.40 0.03
C PHE A 130 -6.40 -13.07 -1.31
N GLU A 131 -5.44 -13.72 -1.96
CA GLU A 131 -5.68 -14.50 -3.18
C GLU A 131 -6.60 -15.68 -2.91
N ASP A 132 -6.33 -16.47 -1.85
CA ASP A 132 -7.16 -17.61 -1.48
C ASP A 132 -8.56 -17.21 -1.02
N THR A 133 -8.66 -16.10 -0.28
CA THR A 133 -9.98 -15.58 0.11
C THR A 133 -10.78 -15.07 -1.06
N ASN A 134 -10.12 -14.48 -2.05
CA ASN A 134 -10.78 -14.07 -3.27
C ASN A 134 -11.34 -15.30 -4.02
N LEU A 135 -10.60 -16.40 -4.09
CA LEU A 135 -11.10 -17.67 -4.64
C LEU A 135 -12.32 -18.21 -3.86
N CYS A 136 -12.30 -18.13 -2.53
CA CYS A 136 -13.45 -18.50 -1.69
C CYS A 136 -14.68 -17.62 -1.95
N ALA A 137 -14.49 -16.31 -2.16
CA ALA A 137 -15.57 -15.40 -2.49
C ALA A 137 -16.19 -15.71 -3.87
N ILE A 138 -15.35 -15.96 -4.88
CA ILE A 138 -15.76 -16.34 -6.24
C ILE A 138 -16.51 -17.67 -6.23
N HIS A 139 -16.03 -18.66 -5.46
CA HIS A 139 -16.71 -19.94 -5.28
C HIS A 139 -18.14 -19.77 -4.75
N ALA A 140 -18.35 -18.78 -3.87
CA ALA A 140 -19.66 -18.42 -3.34
C ALA A 140 -20.44 -17.42 -4.23
N LYS A 141 -20.04 -17.20 -5.49
CA LYS A 141 -20.65 -16.28 -6.46
C LYS A 141 -20.70 -14.81 -5.98
N ARG A 142 -19.75 -14.39 -5.15
CA ARG A 142 -19.62 -13.02 -4.64
C ARG A 142 -18.33 -12.37 -5.17
N VAL A 143 -18.36 -11.04 -5.29
CA VAL A 143 -17.18 -10.22 -5.64
C VAL A 143 -16.56 -9.59 -4.38
N THR A 144 -17.34 -9.41 -3.32
CA THR A 144 -16.87 -8.86 -2.04
C THR A 144 -16.38 -9.97 -1.12
N ILE A 145 -15.16 -9.82 -0.59
CA ILE A 145 -14.59 -10.68 0.44
C ILE A 145 -15.22 -10.40 1.81
N PHE A 146 -15.45 -11.45 2.59
CA PHE A 146 -15.98 -11.36 3.96
C PHE A 146 -15.07 -12.12 4.93
N VAL A 147 -15.24 -11.85 6.23
CA VAL A 147 -14.46 -12.51 7.30
C VAL A 147 -14.59 -14.03 7.24
N LYS A 148 -15.77 -14.58 6.90
CA LYS A 148 -15.99 -16.02 6.73
C LYS A 148 -15.12 -16.64 5.64
N ASP A 149 -14.80 -15.88 4.57
CA ASP A 149 -13.93 -16.35 3.49
C ASP A 149 -12.50 -16.47 4.01
N ILE A 150 -12.06 -15.53 4.86
CA ILE A 150 -10.74 -15.56 5.52
C ILE A 150 -10.63 -16.75 6.46
N GLN A 151 -11.66 -16.96 7.26
CA GLN A 151 -11.70 -18.09 8.19
C GLN A 151 -11.65 -19.43 7.45
N LEU A 152 -12.35 -19.54 6.32
CA LEU A 152 -12.33 -20.71 5.46
C LEU A 152 -10.95 -20.93 4.82
N ALA A 153 -10.37 -19.90 4.19
CA ALA A 153 -9.05 -19.99 3.56
C ALA A 153 -7.98 -20.45 4.56
N ARG A 154 -7.99 -19.88 5.77
CA ARG A 154 -7.05 -20.26 6.83
C ARG A 154 -7.25 -21.67 7.37
N ARG A 155 -8.50 -22.14 7.38
CA ARG A 155 -8.82 -23.53 7.74
C ARG A 155 -8.30 -24.51 6.69
N ILE A 156 -8.42 -24.15 5.41
CA ILE A 156 -7.95 -24.98 4.29
C ILE A 156 -6.41 -25.03 4.24
N ARG A 157 -5.72 -23.91 4.51
CA ARG A 157 -4.25 -23.85 4.59
C ARG A 157 -3.63 -24.71 5.71
N GLY A 158 -4.43 -25.23 6.63
CA GLY A 158 -3.95 -26.23 7.60
C GLY A 158 -3.17 -25.68 8.80
N GLY A 159 -3.18 -24.37 9.07
CA GLY A 159 -2.56 -23.79 10.26
C GLY A 159 -1.03 -23.92 10.35
N THR A 160 -0.38 -24.42 9.29
CA THR A 160 1.05 -24.77 9.22
C THR A 160 1.91 -23.78 8.43
N ASP A 161 1.40 -22.59 8.08
CA ASP A 161 2.09 -21.59 7.25
C ASP A 161 3.39 -20.99 7.88
N ILE A 162 3.96 -21.63 8.91
CA ILE A 162 5.18 -21.19 9.65
C ILE A 162 6.17 -22.35 9.86
N ALA A 163 5.84 -23.58 9.46
CA ALA A 163 6.74 -24.73 9.60
C ALA A 163 7.06 -25.29 8.21
N GLY A 164 7.92 -24.57 7.49
CA GLY A 164 8.57 -25.01 6.26
C GLY A 164 10.01 -24.51 6.27
#